data_AF-A0A3S3F4Y4-F1
#
_entry.id   AF-A0A3S3F4Y4-F1
#
_cell.length_a   1.000
_cell.length_b   1.000
_cell.length_c   1.000
_cell.angle_alpha   90.00
_cell.angle_beta   90.00
_cell.angle_gamma   90.00
#
_symmetry.space_group_name_H-M   'P 1'
#
loop_
_entity.id
_entity.type
_entity.pdbx_description
1 polymer ?
#
loop_
_entity_poly.entity_id
_entity_poly.type
_entity_poly.pdbx_seq_one_letter_code
_entity_poly.pdbx_strand_id
1 'polypeptide(L)'
;MSDDITETSQTVAAGQLRAFIERIERLEDEKKTITDDIGEVYNEAKGTGFDVPAMRSIVALRRKDQASRQEAESILDLYKAALGMV
;
A
#
# COMPACT_ATOMS: atom_id res chain seq x y z
N MET A 1 31.47 38.57 -1.03
CA MET A 1 31.41 37.52 0.01
C MET A 1 30.00 36.98 0.25
N SER A 2 28.93 37.70 -0.12
CA SER A 2 27.55 37.19 -0.02
C SER A 2 27.16 36.18 -1.12
N ASP A 3 27.66 36.35 -2.36
CA ASP A 3 27.34 35.43 -3.47
C ASP A 3 27.90 34.01 -3.27
N ASP A 4 29.09 33.89 -2.69
CA ASP A 4 29.77 32.60 -2.43
C ASP A 4 29.01 31.71 -1.41
N ILE A 5 28.36 32.34 -0.44
CA ILE A 5 27.54 31.66 0.57
C ILE A 5 26.21 31.19 -0.06
N THR A 6 25.66 31.94 -1.01
CA THR A 6 24.42 31.57 -1.71
C THR A 6 24.65 30.40 -2.67
N GLU A 7 25.74 30.39 -3.45
CA GLU A 7 26.11 29.25 -4.30
C GLU A 7 26.38 27.98 -3.47
N THR A 8 27.10 28.10 -2.37
CA THR A 8 27.38 26.96 -1.47
C THR A 8 26.08 26.41 -0.85
N SER A 9 25.14 27.28 -0.48
CA SER A 9 23.83 26.84 0.05
C SER A 9 22.97 26.16 -1.02
N GLN A 10 22.98 26.66 -2.26
CA GLN A 10 22.25 26.05 -3.38
C GLN A 10 22.81 24.68 -3.76
N THR A 11 24.14 24.51 -3.72
CA THR A 11 24.78 23.22 -4.00
C THR A 11 24.51 22.18 -2.92
N VAL A 12 24.49 22.58 -1.63
CA VAL A 12 24.09 21.71 -0.52
C VAL A 12 22.61 21.29 -0.65
N ALA A 13 21.72 22.23 -0.96
CA ALA A 13 20.30 21.93 -1.18
C ALA A 13 20.07 20.99 -2.38
N ALA A 14 20.81 21.18 -3.47
CA ALA A 14 20.76 20.29 -4.64
C ALA A 14 21.28 18.87 -4.32
N GLY A 15 22.33 18.76 -3.49
CA GLY A 15 22.86 17.47 -3.02
C GLY A 15 21.85 16.72 -2.15
N GLN A 16 21.18 17.41 -1.23
CA GLN A 16 20.15 16.81 -0.38
C GLN A 16 18.92 16.35 -1.20
N LEU A 17 18.48 17.17 -2.16
CA LEU A 17 17.40 16.79 -3.07
C LEU A 17 17.75 15.55 -3.88
N ARG A 18 18.98 15.47 -4.44
CA ARG A 18 19.46 14.29 -5.17
C ARG A 18 19.44 13.04 -4.28
N ALA A 19 19.92 13.13 -3.05
CA ALA A 19 19.91 12.00 -2.11
C ALA A 19 18.50 11.50 -1.78
N PHE A 20 17.51 12.41 -1.66
CA PHE A 20 16.11 12.01 -1.51
C PHE A 20 15.55 11.31 -2.74
N ILE A 21 15.82 11.85 -3.93
CA ILE A 21 15.36 11.27 -5.21
C ILE A 21 15.93 9.86 -5.39
N GLU A 22 17.24 9.68 -5.26
CA GLU A 22 17.89 8.37 -5.42
C GLU A 22 17.34 7.34 -4.42
N ARG A 23 17.06 7.77 -3.17
CA ARG A 23 16.45 6.90 -2.16
C ARG A 23 15.02 6.52 -2.52
N ILE A 24 14.22 7.44 -3.09
CA ILE A 24 12.85 7.17 -3.52
C ILE A 24 12.84 6.21 -4.72
N GLU A 25 13.71 6.44 -5.71
CA GLU A 25 13.82 5.59 -6.90
C GLU A 25 14.13 4.14 -6.52
N ARG A 26 15.11 3.93 -5.64
CA ARG A 26 15.41 2.60 -5.10
C ARG A 26 14.21 1.97 -4.39
N LEU A 27 13.46 2.75 -3.60
CA LEU A 27 12.27 2.24 -2.91
C LEU A 27 11.13 1.92 -3.88
N GLU A 28 10.98 2.65 -4.98
CA GLU A 28 10.00 2.33 -6.02
C GLU A 28 10.38 1.05 -6.78
N ASP A 29 11.66 0.81 -7.04
CA ASP A 29 12.14 -0.45 -7.64
C ASP A 29 11.91 -1.66 -6.71
N GLU A 30 12.21 -1.52 -5.41
CA GLU A 30 11.90 -2.53 -4.40
C GLU A 30 10.39 -2.80 -4.32
N LYS A 31 9.58 -1.75 -4.29
CA LYS A 31 8.11 -1.85 -4.29
C LYS A 31 7.57 -2.52 -5.55
N LYS A 32 8.15 -2.25 -6.72
CA LYS A 32 7.79 -2.91 -7.97
C LYS A 32 8.05 -4.42 -7.87
N THR A 33 9.24 -4.81 -7.43
CA THR A 33 9.61 -6.22 -7.26
C THR A 33 8.62 -6.94 -6.34
N ILE A 34 8.31 -6.35 -5.18
CA ILE A 34 7.32 -6.90 -4.24
C ILE A 34 5.92 -6.98 -4.86
N THR A 35 5.54 -5.98 -5.68
CA THR A 35 4.23 -5.97 -6.35
C THR A 35 4.12 -7.09 -7.39
N ASP A 36 5.21 -7.33 -8.13
CA ASP A 36 5.30 -8.39 -9.12
C ASP A 36 5.21 -9.76 -8.43
N ASP A 37 5.97 -9.97 -7.35
CA ASP A 37 5.91 -11.20 -6.53
C ASP A 37 4.50 -11.47 -5.97
N ILE A 38 3.81 -10.44 -5.46
CA ILE A 38 2.42 -10.55 -5.02
C ILE A 38 1.51 -10.97 -6.19
N GLY A 39 1.77 -10.45 -7.39
CA GLY A 39 1.06 -10.81 -8.61
C GLY A 39 1.23 -12.29 -8.97
N GLU A 40 2.45 -12.81 -8.87
CA GLU A 40 2.75 -14.23 -9.10
C GLU A 40 1.98 -15.14 -8.15
N VAL A 41 1.91 -14.81 -6.86
CA VAL A 41 1.13 -15.56 -5.86
C VAL A 41 -0.36 -15.60 -6.21
N TYR A 42 -0.94 -14.47 -6.65
CA TYR A 42 -2.34 -14.47 -7.09
C TYR A 42 -2.55 -15.27 -8.37
N ASN A 43 -1.58 -15.29 -9.29
CA ASN A 43 -1.65 -16.10 -10.50
C ASN A 43 -1.55 -17.59 -10.20
N GLU A 44 -0.68 -17.99 -9.27
CA GLU A 44 -0.60 -19.37 -8.76
C GLU A 44 -1.91 -19.79 -8.10
N ALA A 45 -2.48 -18.94 -7.25
CA ALA A 45 -3.78 -19.18 -6.62
C ALA A 45 -4.89 -19.36 -7.66
N LYS A 46 -4.88 -18.58 -8.73
CA LYS A 46 -5.82 -18.75 -9.86
C LYS A 46 -5.63 -20.09 -10.56
N GLY A 47 -4.38 -20.50 -10.83
CA GLY A 47 -4.06 -21.77 -11.47
C GLY A 47 -4.45 -23.00 -10.65
N THR A 48 -4.47 -22.86 -9.33
CA THR A 48 -4.91 -23.91 -8.38
C THR A 48 -6.42 -23.90 -8.12
N GLY A 49 -7.16 -22.92 -8.66
CA GLY A 49 -8.62 -22.86 -8.62
C GLY A 49 -9.22 -21.96 -7.53
N PHE A 50 -8.43 -21.12 -6.87
CA PHE A 50 -8.95 -20.13 -5.91
C PHE A 50 -9.54 -18.90 -6.60
N ASP A 51 -10.55 -18.30 -5.95
CA ASP A 51 -11.14 -17.03 -6.37
C ASP A 51 -10.28 -15.84 -5.93
N VAL A 52 -9.46 -15.33 -6.85
CA VAL A 52 -8.55 -14.19 -6.62
C VAL A 52 -9.28 -12.93 -6.14
N PRO A 53 -10.42 -12.49 -6.74
CA PRO A 53 -11.26 -11.43 -6.19
C PRO A 53 -11.62 -11.58 -4.70
N ALA A 54 -12.07 -12.75 -4.27
CA ALA A 54 -12.37 -13.02 -2.86
C ALA A 54 -11.11 -12.93 -1.99
N MET A 55 -9.98 -13.50 -2.44
CA MET A 55 -8.71 -13.41 -1.73
C MET A 55 -8.25 -11.96 -1.54
N ARG A 56 -8.32 -11.12 -2.57
CA ARG A 56 -7.99 -9.69 -2.48
C ARG A 56 -8.86 -8.97 -1.45
N SER A 57 -10.14 -9.31 -1.41
CA SER A 57 -11.10 -8.78 -0.44
C SER A 57 -10.71 -9.17 0.98
N ILE A 58 -10.33 -10.43 1.21
CA ILE A 58 -9.83 -10.93 2.50
C ILE A 58 -8.54 -10.21 2.91
N VAL A 59 -7.56 -10.06 2.00
CA VAL A 59 -6.32 -9.35 2.30
C VAL A 59 -6.59 -7.89 2.67
N ALA A 60 -7.47 -7.21 1.94
CA ALA A 60 -7.87 -5.84 2.26
C ALA A 60 -8.58 -5.73 3.62
N LEU A 61 -9.46 -6.68 3.95
CA LEU A 61 -10.09 -6.77 5.27
C LEU A 61 -9.04 -6.98 6.36
N ARG A 62 -8.11 -7.92 6.18
CA ARG A 62 -7.07 -8.23 7.17
C ARG A 62 -6.08 -7.09 7.44
N ARG A 63 -5.96 -6.12 6.53
CA ARG A 63 -5.17 -4.90 6.74
C ARG A 63 -5.85 -3.90 7.68
N LYS A 64 -7.17 -3.99 7.86
CA LYS A 64 -7.91 -3.15 8.80
C LYS A 64 -7.71 -3.63 10.23
N ASP A 65 -7.70 -2.68 11.17
CA ASP A 65 -7.69 -2.98 12.59
C ASP A 65 -8.83 -3.92 13.00
N GLN A 66 -8.58 -4.80 13.96
CA GLN A 66 -9.55 -5.81 14.37
C GLN A 66 -10.81 -5.19 15.00
N ALA A 67 -10.67 -4.14 15.82
CA ALA A 67 -11.80 -3.48 16.44
C ALA A 67 -12.68 -2.81 15.39
N SER A 68 -12.06 -2.10 14.43
CA SER A 68 -12.79 -1.48 13.31
C SER A 68 -13.51 -2.51 12.42
N ARG A 69 -12.95 -3.72 12.26
CA ARG A 69 -13.64 -4.81 11.55
C ARG A 69 -14.86 -5.30 12.31
N GLN A 70 -14.72 -5.56 13.60
CA GLN A 70 -15.79 -6.08 14.46
C GLN A 70 -16.97 -5.10 14.53
N GLU A 71 -16.68 -3.80 14.63
CA GLU A 71 -17.69 -2.74 14.63
C GLU A 71 -18.43 -2.71 13.28
N ALA A 72 -17.70 -2.71 12.16
CA ALA A 72 -18.29 -2.71 10.84
C ALA A 72 -19.15 -3.96 10.57
N GLU A 73 -18.69 -5.15 11.00
CA GLU A 73 -19.47 -6.39 10.92
C GLU A 73 -20.76 -6.31 11.72
N SER A 74 -20.70 -5.80 12.96
CA SER A 74 -21.87 -5.63 13.83
C SER A 74 -22.93 -4.72 13.21
N ILE A 75 -22.51 -3.60 12.62
CA ILE A 75 -23.41 -2.67 11.92
C ILE A 75 -24.03 -3.34 10.68
N LEU A 76 -23.22 -4.09 9.93
CA LEU A 76 -23.65 -4.74 8.70
C LEU A 76 -24.66 -5.86 8.98
N ASP A 77 -24.45 -6.61 10.06
CA ASP A 77 -25.39 -7.64 10.52
C ASP A 77 -26.72 -7.03 11.00
N LEU A 78 -26.68 -5.89 11.72
CA LEU A 78 -27.89 -5.13 12.07
C LEU A 78 -28.68 -4.74 10.82
N TYR A 79 -28.01 -4.26 9.77
CA TYR A 79 -28.66 -3.87 8.53
C TYR A 79 -29.20 -5.07 7.76
N LYS A 80 -28.46 -6.18 7.66
CA LYS A 80 -28.97 -7.43 7.07
C LYS A 80 -30.22 -7.92 7.77
N ALA A 81 -30.23 -7.91 9.10
CA ALA A 81 -31.40 -8.29 9.89
C ALA A 81 -32.60 -7.39 9.58
N ALA A 82 -32.40 -6.07 9.53
CA ALA A 82 -33.46 -5.11 9.18
C ALA A 82 -33.99 -5.29 7.75
N LEU A 83 -33.16 -5.77 6.83
CA LEU A 83 -33.51 -6.04 5.43
C LEU A 83 -34.01 -7.47 5.18
N GLY A 84 -34.05 -8.33 6.20
CA GLY A 84 -34.47 -9.74 6.06
C GLY A 84 -33.49 -10.61 5.25
N MET A 85 -32.20 -10.25 5.24
CA MET A 85 -31.14 -10.95 4.51
C MET A 85 -30.39 -11.99 5.38
N VAL A 86 -31.03 -12.49 6.44
CA VAL A 86 -30.51 -13.47 7.41
C VAL A 86 -31.07 -14.86 7.17
#